data_AF-A0A1G8U6G4-F1
#
_entry.id   AF-A0A1G8U6G4-F1
#
_cell.length_a   1.000
_cell.length_b   1.000
_cell.length_c   1.000
_cell.angle_alpha   90.00
_cell.angle_beta   90.00
_cell.angle_gamma   90.00
#
_symmetry.space_group_name_H-M   'P 1'
#
loop_
_entity.id
_entity.type
_entity.pdbx_description
1 polymer ?
#
loop_
_entity_poly.entity_id
_entity_poly.type
_entity_poly.pdbx_seq_one_letter_code
_entity_poly.pdbx_strand_id
1 'polypeptide(L)'
;MRARSLSLILIAAFCISQPALAAGKRPRHASAPATDPAAPYKADRLSSSHGETILNTPGQTTVLTRQVLDDMNATSLRDAMRSTAGVTIGR
;
A
#
# COMPACT_ATOMS: atom_id res chain seq x y z
N MET A 1 20.60 -44.53 -39.23
CA MET A 1 19.60 -44.18 -38.19
C MET A 1 20.30 -43.45 -37.04
N ARG A 2 20.37 -42.11 -37.13
CA ARG A 2 20.94 -41.21 -36.12
C ARG A 2 19.87 -40.18 -35.77
N ALA A 3 19.08 -40.47 -34.74
CA ALA A 3 17.93 -39.64 -34.34
C ALA A 3 17.89 -39.44 -32.82
N ARG A 4 19.02 -39.03 -32.23
CA ARG A 4 19.09 -38.64 -30.81
C ARG A 4 19.84 -37.32 -30.54
N SER A 5 20.49 -36.74 -31.55
CA SER A 5 21.33 -35.54 -31.36
C SER A 5 20.58 -34.21 -31.57
N LEU A 6 19.33 -34.23 -32.06
CA LEU A 6 18.61 -33.02 -32.44
C LEU A 6 17.79 -32.40 -31.29
N SER A 7 17.63 -33.12 -30.17
CA SER A 7 16.82 -32.64 -29.03
C SER A 7 17.59 -31.69 -28.10
N LEU A 8 18.91 -31.56 -28.25
CA LEU A 8 19.74 -30.70 -27.39
C LEU A 8 19.85 -29.25 -27.87
N ILE A 9 19.51 -28.97 -29.13
CA ILE A 9 19.68 -27.62 -29.71
C ILE A 9 18.46 -26.72 -29.44
N LEU A 10 17.29 -27.30 -29.14
CA LEU A 10 16.06 -26.52 -28.92
C LEU A 10 15.96 -25.91 -27.51
N ILE A 11 16.75 -26.38 -26.53
CA ILE A 11 16.71 -25.87 -25.15
C ILE A 11 17.57 -24.60 -24.98
N ALA A 12 18.62 -24.42 -25.80
CA ALA A 12 19.55 -23.31 -25.64
C ALA A 12 19.01 -21.95 -26.16
N ALA A 13 18.00 -21.95 -27.03
CA ALA A 13 17.46 -20.71 -27.60
C ALA A 13 16.36 -20.06 -26.74
N PHE A 14 15.78 -20.76 -25.77
CA PHE A 14 14.70 -20.22 -24.94
C PHE A 14 15.20 -19.41 -23.73
N CYS A 15 16.51 -19.40 -23.46
CA CYS A 15 17.08 -18.74 -22.28
C CYS A 15 17.37 -17.23 -22.45
N ILE A 16 17.14 -16.63 -23.62
CA ILE A 16 17.52 -15.22 -23.86
C ILE A 16 16.34 -14.25 -23.67
N SER A 17 15.10 -14.73 -23.54
CA SER A 17 13.92 -13.87 -23.38
C SER A 17 13.36 -13.87 -21.95
N GLN A 18 14.17 -13.51 -20.95
CA GLN A 18 13.65 -13.19 -19.61
C GLN A 18 13.62 -11.68 -19.41
N PRO A 19 12.48 -11.00 -19.60
CA PRO A 19 12.31 -9.64 -19.09
C PRO A 19 12.02 -9.73 -17.59
N ALA A 20 13.05 -9.98 -16.78
CA ALA A 20 12.93 -9.93 -15.32
C ALA A 20 13.09 -8.48 -14.84
N LEU A 21 12.15 -7.63 -15.20
CA LEU A 21 11.92 -6.34 -14.53
C LEU A 21 10.53 -6.38 -13.91
N ALA A 22 10.39 -7.19 -12.85
CA ALA A 22 9.28 -7.08 -11.92
C ALA A 22 9.50 -5.84 -11.04
N ALA A 23 9.27 -4.67 -11.62
CA ALA A 23 9.10 -3.44 -10.87
C ALA A 23 7.80 -3.52 -10.05
N GLY A 24 7.93 -3.40 -8.74
CA GLY A 24 6.93 -2.69 -7.92
C GLY A 24 5.76 -3.51 -7.38
N LYS A 25 5.95 -4.06 -6.18
CA LYS A 25 5.36 -3.57 -4.92
C LYS A 25 5.51 -4.71 -3.91
N ARG A 26 6.50 -4.59 -3.02
CA ARG A 26 6.52 -5.36 -1.77
C ARG A 26 5.12 -5.21 -1.15
N PRO A 27 4.44 -6.29 -0.74
CA PRO A 27 3.26 -6.15 0.08
C PRO A 27 3.74 -5.42 1.34
N ARG A 28 3.40 -4.12 1.43
CA ARG A 28 3.45 -3.42 2.71
C ARG A 28 2.67 -4.31 3.65
N HIS A 29 3.28 -4.69 4.78
CA HIS A 29 2.62 -5.45 5.84
C HIS A 29 1.17 -5.02 5.91
N ALA A 30 0.28 -5.86 5.38
CA ALA A 30 -1.12 -5.56 5.33
C ALA A 30 -1.61 -5.85 6.74
N SER A 31 -1.36 -4.90 7.65
CA SER A 31 -2.20 -4.73 8.82
C SER A 31 -3.64 -4.83 8.31
N ALA A 32 -4.44 -5.69 8.92
CA ALA A 32 -5.85 -5.82 8.58
C ALA A 32 -6.46 -4.43 8.35
N PRO A 33 -7.29 -4.26 7.30
CA PRO A 33 -7.75 -2.93 6.91
C PRO A 33 -8.34 -2.23 8.13
N ALA A 34 -7.71 -1.12 8.54
CA ALA A 34 -8.14 -0.31 9.68
C ALA A 34 -9.48 0.41 9.42
N THR A 35 -10.05 0.20 8.23
CA THR A 35 -11.19 0.88 7.66
C THR A 35 -12.15 -0.19 7.14
N ASP A 36 -13.40 -0.11 7.58
CA ASP A 36 -14.50 -0.91 7.04
C ASP A 36 -14.76 -0.50 5.57
N PRO A 37 -14.82 -1.45 4.61
CA PRO A 37 -15.21 -1.15 3.24
C PRO A 37 -16.59 -0.48 3.11
N ALA A 38 -17.52 -0.70 4.05
CA ALA A 38 -18.81 -0.02 4.09
C ALA A 38 -18.73 1.44 4.58
N ALA A 39 -17.62 1.83 5.23
CA ALA A 39 -17.39 3.17 5.77
C ALA A 39 -15.94 3.65 5.51
N PRO A 40 -15.56 3.90 4.24
CA PRO A 40 -14.17 4.17 3.85
C PRO A 40 -13.56 5.46 4.43
N TYR A 41 -14.38 6.36 4.96
CA TYR A 41 -13.97 7.61 5.61
C TYR A 41 -13.69 7.45 7.11
N LYS A 42 -13.99 6.29 7.71
CA LYS A 42 -13.77 6.02 9.13
C LYS A 42 -12.63 5.03 9.29
N ALA A 43 -11.83 5.24 10.34
CA ALA A 43 -10.86 4.27 10.79
C ALA A 43 -11.25 3.85 12.21
N ASP A 44 -11.26 2.56 12.47
CA ASP A 44 -11.62 2.00 13.77
C ASP A 44 -10.40 1.74 14.64
N ARG A 45 -9.21 1.62 14.02
CA ARG A 45 -7.98 1.23 14.68
C ARG A 45 -6.76 2.00 14.17
N LEU A 46 -5.85 2.34 15.08
CA LEU A 46 -4.56 2.90 14.73
C LEU A 46 -3.61 1.82 14.25
N SER A 47 -2.79 2.13 13.25
CA SER A 47 -1.73 1.20 12.80
C SER A 47 -0.67 0.93 13.88
N SER A 48 -0.52 1.82 14.87
CA SER A 48 0.36 1.63 16.03
C SER A 48 -0.31 0.89 17.19
N SER A 49 -1.64 0.70 17.14
CA SER A 49 -2.39 0.07 18.22
C SER A 49 -2.27 -1.46 18.19
N HIS A 50 -1.93 -2.03 19.35
CA HIS A 50 -1.72 -3.47 19.56
C HIS A 50 -3.00 -4.24 19.90
N GLY A 51 -4.18 -3.71 19.61
CA GLY A 51 -5.44 -4.45 19.84
C GLY A 51 -6.63 -3.55 20.03
N GLU A 52 -6.36 -2.34 20.49
CA GLU A 52 -7.33 -1.39 20.96
C GLU A 52 -7.92 -0.55 19.83
N THR A 53 -9.21 -0.27 19.92
CA THR A 53 -9.91 0.62 19.00
C THR A 53 -9.61 2.09 19.34
N ILE A 54 -9.71 2.97 18.35
CA ILE A 54 -9.48 4.41 18.54
C ILE A 54 -10.41 4.99 19.61
N LEU A 55 -11.64 4.46 19.71
CA LEU A 55 -12.63 4.88 20.70
C LEU A 55 -12.16 4.68 22.15
N ASN A 56 -11.37 3.64 22.41
CA ASN A 56 -10.87 3.33 23.75
C ASN A 56 -9.50 3.97 24.03
N THR A 57 -8.82 4.48 22.99
CA THR A 57 -7.53 5.12 23.14
C THR A 57 -7.71 6.49 23.84
N PRO A 58 -7.00 6.77 24.94
CA PRO A 58 -7.13 8.06 25.62
C PRO A 58 -6.59 9.21 24.76
N GLY A 59 -7.33 10.31 24.72
CA GLY A 59 -6.96 11.54 24.01
C GLY A 59 -7.71 11.77 22.70
N GLN A 60 -7.43 12.89 22.04
CA GLN A 60 -8.04 13.22 20.75
C GLN A 60 -7.15 12.72 19.61
N THR A 61 -7.63 11.73 18.86
CA THR A 61 -6.93 11.23 17.67
C THR A 61 -7.80 11.39 16.43
N THR A 62 -7.23 11.96 15.37
CA THR A 62 -7.89 12.08 14.05
C THR A 62 -7.07 11.30 13.03
N VAL A 63 -7.72 10.40 12.29
CA VAL A 63 -7.08 9.60 11.24
C VAL A 63 -7.61 10.06 9.88
N LEU A 64 -6.70 10.47 8.99
CA LEU A 64 -7.02 10.70 7.59
C LEU A 64 -6.94 9.37 6.84
N THR A 65 -8.08 8.82 6.42
CA THR A 65 -8.13 7.56 5.69
C THR A 65 -7.62 7.73 4.26
N ARG A 66 -7.36 6.61 3.57
CA ARG A 66 -6.93 6.64 2.17
C ARG A 66 -7.95 7.33 1.28
N GLN A 67 -9.23 7.03 1.45
CA GLN A 67 -10.30 7.67 0.69
C GLN A 67 -10.30 9.19 0.85
N VAL A 68 -10.13 9.70 2.07
CA VAL A 68 -10.04 11.16 2.34
C VAL A 68 -8.88 11.78 1.57
N LEU A 69 -7.70 11.17 1.61
CA LEU A 69 -6.52 11.68 0.90
C LEU A 69 -6.69 11.65 -0.62
N ASP A 70 -7.30 10.58 -1.13
CA ASP A 70 -7.53 10.39 -2.56
C ASP A 70 -8.57 11.41 -3.09
N ASP A 71 -9.66 11.64 -2.36
CA ASP A 71 -10.69 12.62 -2.72
C ASP A 71 -10.20 14.07 -2.65
N MET A 72 -9.28 14.36 -1.73
CA MET A 72 -8.61 15.66 -1.67
C MET A 72 -7.55 15.83 -2.76
N ASN A 73 -7.21 14.76 -3.49
CA ASN A 73 -6.05 14.70 -4.39
C ASN A 73 -4.75 15.14 -3.69
N ALA A 74 -4.59 14.73 -2.42
CA ALA A 74 -3.50 15.19 -1.58
C ALA A 74 -2.15 14.62 -2.03
N THR A 75 -1.29 15.47 -2.56
CA THR A 75 0.06 15.08 -3.03
C THR A 75 1.18 15.39 -2.04
N SER A 76 0.88 16.19 -1.01
CA SER A 76 1.84 16.61 0.00
C SER A 76 1.26 16.55 1.41
N LEU A 77 2.12 16.48 2.43
CA LEU A 77 1.69 16.51 3.83
C LEU A 77 0.95 17.81 4.17
N ARG A 78 1.39 18.95 3.62
CA ARG A 78 0.74 20.24 3.83
C ARG A 78 -0.71 20.23 3.35
N ASP A 79 -0.92 19.62 2.19
CA ASP A 79 -2.23 19.48 1.58
C ASP A 79 -3.14 18.57 2.42
N ALA A 80 -2.61 17.41 2.83
CA ALA A 80 -3.32 16.47 3.70
C ALA A 80 -3.69 17.07 5.06
N MET A 81 -2.82 17.87 5.68
CA MET A 81 -3.06 18.41 7.02
C MET A 81 -4.03 19.58 7.04
N ARG A 82 -4.34 20.21 5.89
CA ARG A 82 -5.26 21.34 5.82
C ARG A 82 -6.69 20.98 6.24
N SER A 83 -7.08 19.71 6.13
CA SER A 83 -8.42 19.23 6.54
C SER A 83 -8.56 19.07 8.05
N THR A 84 -7.47 19.09 8.81
CA THR A 84 -7.48 18.92 10.27
C THR A 84 -7.49 20.29 10.93
N ALA A 85 -8.61 20.62 11.58
CA ALA A 85 -8.74 21.87 12.32
C ALA A 85 -7.64 21.99 13.39
N GLY A 86 -7.06 23.18 13.52
CA GLY A 86 -6.03 23.47 14.52
C GLY A 86 -4.60 23.05 14.15
N VAL A 87 -4.37 22.45 12.97
CA VAL A 87 -3.02 22.11 12.50
C VAL A 87 -2.44 23.26 11.67
N THR A 88 -1.29 23.80 12.09
CA THR A 88 -0.50 24.77 11.33
C THR A 88 0.88 24.20 11.02
N ILE A 89 1.39 24.47 9.81
CA ILE A 89 2.68 23.96 9.34
C ILE A 89 3.62 25.15 9.14
N GLY A 90 4.68 25.17 9.95
CA GLY A 90 5.80 26.11 9.83
C GLY A 90 6.54 25.96 8.50
N ARG A 91 7.40 26.94 8.19
CA ARG A 91 8.31 26.85 7.05
C ARG A 91 9.53 26.00 7.37
#